data_AF-A0A152A6C1-F1
#
_entry.id   AF-A0A152A6C1-F1
#
_cell.length_a   1.000
_cell.length_b   1.000
_cell.length_c   1.000
_cell.angle_alpha   90.00
_cell.angle_beta   90.00
_cell.angle_gamma   90.00
#
_symmetry.space_group_name_H-M   'P 1'
#
loop_
_entity.id
_entity.type
_entity.pdbx_description
1 polymer ?
#
loop_
_entity_poly.entity_id
_entity_poly.type
_entity_poly.pdbx_seq_one_letter_code
_entity_poly.pdbx_strand_id
1 'polypeptide(L)'
;MSQSTPTTATATPTTDSLVLEKSSNNSGLSIDLHPLCIINISDHYTRVKVESGSSNTRVIGVIQGIQNGRNVEIFNSFELVYTMVDGAMVLDFGYLKQKQEQFKKVFPTYDLLGWYSTGNKVTKDDLLIHKQILELNESPLYLMLDTVAVALQTTKDLPIVIYESELHIINDVPTTLFVKSPYKIQTGEAERIGVNHIAKVTPGGSEGSGLSTHLYSMHNAISMLNIRVNLLSQYLKAVKEKKVPYEHGILRQVASLCNQLPTISTQEFNNQFLQEYNDVLLVTYLASITRDSTLINDAIDKYLITHEKQTKRRFFM
;
A
#
# COMPACT_ATOMS: atom_id res chain seq x y z
N MET A 1 15.75 -48.86 12.84
CA MET A 1 14.82 -48.35 11.80
C MET A 1 13.54 -47.93 12.50
N SER A 2 13.36 -46.63 12.70
CA SER A 2 12.11 -46.06 13.21
C SER A 2 12.08 -44.60 12.75
N GLN A 3 11.48 -44.37 11.58
CA GLN A 3 11.24 -43.03 11.06
C GLN A 3 10.07 -42.43 11.83
N SER A 4 10.32 -41.34 12.55
CA SER A 4 9.30 -40.46 13.10
C SER A 4 8.92 -39.42 12.04
N THR A 5 7.74 -39.58 11.45
CA THR A 5 7.08 -38.55 10.63
C THR A 5 6.69 -37.34 11.49
N PRO A 6 6.88 -36.10 11.02
CA PRO A 6 6.41 -34.93 11.74
C PRO A 6 4.91 -34.76 11.54
N THR A 7 4.17 -34.75 12.64
CA THR A 7 2.73 -34.48 12.68
C THR A 7 2.48 -33.01 12.32
N THR A 8 1.93 -32.76 11.15
CA THR A 8 1.35 -31.46 10.78
C THR A 8 0.23 -31.15 11.78
N ALA A 9 0.37 -30.09 12.57
CA ALA A 9 -0.66 -29.63 13.48
C ALA A 9 -1.84 -29.07 12.67
N THR A 10 -2.85 -29.90 12.44
CA THR A 10 -4.17 -29.46 11.96
C THR A 10 -4.86 -28.75 13.12
N ALA A 11 -4.91 -27.42 13.07
CA ALA A 11 -5.75 -26.65 13.98
C ALA A 11 -7.21 -27.02 13.74
N THR A 12 -7.85 -27.65 14.73
CA THR A 12 -9.29 -27.88 14.76
C THR A 12 -10.01 -26.54 14.92
N PRO A 13 -10.92 -26.15 14.01
CA PRO A 13 -11.72 -24.94 14.19
C PRO A 13 -12.69 -25.15 15.36
N THR A 14 -12.57 -24.34 16.40
CA THR A 14 -13.63 -24.18 17.40
C THR A 14 -14.87 -23.59 16.73
N THR A 15 -16.05 -24.12 17.03
CA THR A 15 -17.36 -23.89 16.38
C THR A 15 -17.86 -22.44 16.22
N ASP A 16 -17.10 -21.43 16.65
CA ASP A 16 -17.42 -19.99 16.47
C ASP A 16 -16.30 -19.19 15.77
N SER A 17 -15.21 -19.82 15.31
CA SER A 17 -14.13 -19.11 14.61
C SER A 17 -14.51 -18.85 13.15
N LEU A 18 -14.97 -17.63 12.84
CA LEU A 18 -15.25 -17.15 11.47
C LEU A 18 -13.97 -16.90 10.64
N VAL A 19 -12.81 -16.87 11.31
CA VAL A 19 -11.50 -16.66 10.69
C VAL A 19 -10.63 -17.88 10.95
N LEU A 20 -10.07 -18.45 9.89
CA LEU A 20 -9.05 -19.49 9.96
C LEU A 20 -7.68 -18.82 10.07
N GLU A 21 -7.03 -18.98 11.23
CA GLU A 21 -5.63 -18.58 11.41
C GLU A 21 -4.71 -19.66 10.86
N LYS A 22 -4.57 -19.73 9.53
CA LYS A 22 -3.46 -20.47 8.89
C LYS A 22 -2.20 -19.59 8.96
N SER A 23 -1.06 -20.16 9.34
CA SER A 23 0.24 -19.47 9.42
C SER A 23 0.77 -18.98 8.06
N SER A 24 0.17 -19.44 6.96
CA SER A 24 0.47 -19.00 5.60
C SER A 24 -0.68 -19.45 4.69
N ASN A 25 -1.44 -18.50 4.14
CA ASN A 25 -2.40 -18.82 3.09
C ASN A 25 -1.62 -19.22 1.82
N ASN A 26 -1.93 -20.38 1.24
CA ASN A 26 -1.18 -20.97 0.11
C ASN A 26 -1.94 -20.82 -1.21
N SER A 27 -2.87 -19.87 -1.29
CA SER A 27 -3.65 -19.55 -2.51
C SER A 27 -2.74 -19.11 -3.66
N GLY A 28 -1.54 -18.60 -3.34
CA GLY A 28 -0.60 -18.08 -4.32
C GLY A 28 -1.06 -16.77 -4.97
N LEU A 29 -2.06 -16.12 -4.38
CA LEU A 29 -2.57 -14.81 -4.78
C LEU A 29 -1.58 -13.72 -4.30
N SER A 30 -1.16 -12.85 -5.20
CA SER A 30 -0.42 -11.62 -4.87
C SER A 30 -1.43 -10.48 -4.82
N ILE A 31 -1.58 -9.85 -3.66
CA ILE A 31 -2.50 -8.72 -3.48
C ILE A 31 -1.67 -7.44 -3.31
N ASP A 32 -1.87 -6.52 -4.23
CA ASP A 32 -1.20 -5.23 -4.25
C ASP A 32 -2.26 -4.14 -3.99
N LEU A 33 -2.14 -3.47 -2.85
CA LEU A 33 -3.09 -2.47 -2.36
C LEU A 33 -2.54 -1.06 -2.57
N HIS A 34 -3.30 -0.23 -3.29
CA HIS A 34 -2.96 1.16 -3.53
C HIS A 34 -3.41 2.08 -2.37
N PRO A 35 -2.59 3.06 -1.95
CA PRO A 35 -2.95 4.04 -0.92
C PRO A 35 -4.25 4.80 -1.15
N LEU A 36 -4.62 5.10 -2.40
CA LEU A 36 -5.86 5.80 -2.69
C LEU A 36 -7.09 5.08 -2.11
N CYS A 37 -7.14 3.75 -2.21
CA CYS A 37 -8.21 2.95 -1.62
C CYS A 37 -8.27 3.13 -0.10
N ILE A 38 -7.11 3.15 0.57
CA ILE A 38 -7.02 3.34 2.03
C ILE A 38 -7.53 4.72 2.43
N ILE A 39 -7.16 5.75 1.67
CA ILE A 39 -7.59 7.13 1.90
C ILE A 39 -9.11 7.24 1.74
N ASN A 40 -9.68 6.63 0.68
CA ASN A 40 -11.14 6.65 0.44
C ASN A 40 -11.92 5.96 1.57
N ILE A 41 -11.45 4.80 2.05
CA ILE A 41 -12.08 4.09 3.18
C ILE A 41 -12.02 4.94 4.45
N SER A 42 -10.86 5.56 4.71
CA SER A 42 -10.63 6.40 5.89
C SER A 42 -11.48 7.67 5.87
N ASP A 43 -11.61 8.30 4.71
CA ASP A 43 -12.48 9.45 4.47
C ASP A 43 -13.95 9.06 4.67
N HIS A 44 -14.41 7.97 4.06
CA HIS A 44 -15.79 7.48 4.21
C HIS A 44 -16.12 7.20 5.69
N TYR A 45 -15.25 6.51 6.42
CA TYR A 45 -15.42 6.28 7.86
C TYR A 45 -15.50 7.58 8.65
N THR A 46 -14.58 8.50 8.39
CA THR A 46 -14.48 9.77 9.14
C THR A 46 -15.69 10.66 8.89
N ARG A 47 -16.14 10.79 7.63
CA ARG A 47 -17.33 11.55 7.25
C ARG A 47 -18.58 11.03 7.97
N VAL A 48 -18.87 9.73 7.85
CA VAL A 48 -20.07 9.14 8.45
C VAL A 48 -20.01 9.21 9.98
N LYS A 49 -18.82 9.06 10.59
CA LYS A 49 -18.64 9.19 12.03
C LYS A 49 -18.98 10.60 12.53
N VAL A 50 -18.54 11.62 11.79
CA VAL A 50 -18.84 13.03 12.13
C VAL A 50 -20.31 13.34 11.91
N GLU A 51 -20.91 12.88 10.81
CA GLU A 51 -22.33 13.11 10.50
C GLU A 51 -23.28 12.43 11.49
N SER A 52 -22.99 11.18 11.86
CA SER A 52 -23.85 10.40 12.76
C SER A 52 -23.63 10.74 14.24
N GLY A 53 -22.51 11.35 14.61
CA GLY A 53 -22.11 11.58 16.00
C GLY A 53 -21.95 10.30 16.83
N SER A 54 -21.97 9.12 16.21
CA SER A 54 -21.91 7.82 16.87
C SER A 54 -20.47 7.35 17.01
N SER A 55 -20.15 6.75 18.16
CA SER A 55 -18.84 6.12 18.38
C SER A 55 -18.69 4.78 17.65
N ASN A 56 -19.80 4.12 17.29
CA ASN A 56 -19.85 2.80 16.65
C ASN A 56 -20.32 2.89 15.18
N THR A 57 -19.74 3.82 14.42
CA THR A 57 -20.01 3.91 12.99
C THR A 57 -19.38 2.74 12.24
N ARG A 58 -20.17 2.05 11.42
CA ARG A 58 -19.72 1.02 10.50
C ARG A 58 -20.03 1.44 9.08
N VAL A 59 -19.01 1.53 8.25
CA VAL A 59 -19.14 1.80 6.82
C VAL A 59 -18.81 0.56 6.01
N ILE A 60 -19.51 0.40 4.88
CA ILE A 60 -19.33 -0.70 3.93
C ILE A 60 -19.19 -0.08 2.54
N GLY A 61 -18.35 -0.67 1.71
CA GLY A 61 -18.27 -0.29 0.32
C GLY A 61 -17.57 -1.34 -0.51
N VAL A 62 -17.34 -1.00 -1.77
CA VAL A 62 -16.73 -1.89 -2.77
C VAL A 62 -15.28 -1.50 -3.01
N ILE A 63 -14.42 -2.49 -3.21
CA ILE A 63 -13.08 -2.30 -3.76
C ILE A 63 -13.04 -2.72 -5.23
N GLN A 64 -12.34 -1.93 -6.02
CA GLN A 64 -12.21 -2.10 -7.46
C GLN A 64 -10.74 -2.08 -7.88
N GLY A 65 -10.46 -2.76 -8.97
CA GLY A 65 -9.15 -2.72 -9.58
C GLY A 65 -9.02 -3.75 -10.69
N ILE A 66 -7.83 -4.28 -10.88
CA ILE A 66 -7.50 -5.17 -11.99
C ILE A 66 -7.02 -6.50 -11.43
N GLN A 67 -7.47 -7.59 -12.03
CA GLN A 67 -6.97 -8.92 -11.74
C GLN A 67 -6.30 -9.51 -12.99
N ASN A 68 -4.99 -9.72 -12.90
CA ASN A 68 -4.17 -10.36 -13.93
C ASN A 68 -3.75 -11.75 -13.44
N GLY A 69 -4.60 -12.75 -13.68
CA GLY A 69 -4.39 -14.11 -13.20
C GLY A 69 -4.42 -14.17 -11.67
N ARG A 70 -3.26 -14.42 -11.05
CA ARG A 70 -3.09 -14.47 -9.58
C ARG A 70 -2.56 -13.18 -8.97
N ASN A 71 -2.40 -12.13 -9.77
CA ASN A 71 -2.03 -10.81 -9.25
C ASN A 71 -3.29 -9.94 -9.23
N VAL A 72 -3.65 -9.46 -8.05
CA VAL A 72 -4.82 -8.61 -7.82
C VAL A 72 -4.33 -7.26 -7.36
N GLU A 73 -4.56 -6.24 -8.18
CA GLU A 73 -4.20 -4.85 -7.89
C GLU A 73 -5.46 -4.07 -7.53
N ILE A 74 -5.57 -3.68 -6.25
CA ILE A 74 -6.68 -2.90 -5.72
C ILE A 74 -6.35 -1.41 -5.85
N PHE A 75 -7.00 -0.71 -6.77
CA PHE A 75 -6.70 0.70 -7.08
C PHE A 75 -7.62 1.68 -6.35
N ASN A 76 -8.91 1.37 -6.29
CA ASN A 76 -9.93 2.34 -5.90
C ASN A 76 -11.05 1.66 -5.11
N SER A 77 -11.89 2.47 -4.49
CA SER A 77 -13.05 2.02 -3.72
C SER A 77 -14.15 3.07 -3.73
N PHE A 78 -15.40 2.63 -3.62
CA PHE A 78 -16.56 3.52 -3.48
C PHE A 78 -17.51 3.01 -2.39
N GLU A 79 -18.28 3.91 -1.81
CA GLU A 79 -19.24 3.60 -0.74
C GLU A 79 -20.45 2.82 -1.25
N LEU A 80 -20.99 1.92 -0.42
CA LEU A 80 -22.25 1.25 -0.67
C LEU A 80 -23.30 1.68 0.34
N VAL A 81 -24.54 1.73 -0.12
CA VAL A 81 -25.72 1.90 0.72
C VAL A 81 -26.28 0.53 1.07
N TYR A 82 -26.62 0.34 2.34
CA TYR A 82 -27.31 -0.85 2.82
C TYR A 82 -28.54 -0.46 3.62
N THR A 83 -29.52 -1.35 3.64
CA THR A 83 -30.72 -1.21 4.48
C THR A 83 -30.79 -2.35 5.48
N MET A 84 -31.41 -2.08 6.63
CA MET A 84 -31.66 -3.11 7.65
C MET A 84 -33.04 -3.70 7.40
N VAL A 85 -33.10 -4.95 6.94
CA VAL A 85 -34.36 -5.69 6.73
C VAL A 85 -34.33 -6.88 7.69
N ASP A 86 -35.33 -6.98 8.57
CA ASP A 86 -35.45 -8.04 9.59
C ASP A 86 -34.19 -8.23 10.46
N GLY A 87 -33.46 -7.14 10.72
CA GLY A 87 -32.22 -7.14 11.50
C GLY A 87 -30.97 -7.59 10.73
N ALA A 88 -31.08 -7.92 9.45
CA ALA A 88 -29.95 -8.23 8.57
C ALA A 88 -29.61 -7.05 7.65
N MET A 89 -28.32 -6.88 7.38
CA MET A 89 -27.83 -5.89 6.41
C MET A 89 -28.03 -6.41 4.98
N VAL A 90 -28.85 -5.71 4.20
CA VAL A 90 -29.11 -6.01 2.79
C VAL A 90 -28.53 -4.91 1.91
N LEU A 91 -27.68 -5.30 0.96
CA LEU A 91 -27.05 -4.39 0.02
C LEU A 91 -28.04 -3.95 -1.07
N ASP A 92 -27.97 -2.68 -1.46
CA ASP A 92 -28.68 -2.20 -2.64
C ASP A 92 -27.93 -2.59 -3.92
N PHE A 93 -28.29 -3.73 -4.49
CA PHE A 93 -27.74 -4.23 -5.76
C PHE A 93 -28.04 -3.30 -6.95
N GLY A 94 -29.15 -2.57 -6.91
CA GLY A 94 -29.51 -1.62 -7.96
C GLY A 94 -28.53 -0.44 -7.98
N TYR A 95 -28.27 0.14 -6.81
CA TYR A 95 -27.25 1.17 -6.64
C TYR A 95 -25.85 0.67 -7.01
N LEU A 96 -25.47 -0.52 -6.55
CA LEU A 96 -24.16 -1.12 -6.84
C LEU A 96 -23.95 -1.26 -8.34
N LYS A 97 -24.91 -1.86 -9.06
CA LYS A 97 -24.81 -2.06 -10.51
C LYS A 97 -24.75 -0.74 -11.27
N GLN A 98 -25.58 0.24 -10.89
CA GLN A 98 -25.55 1.56 -11.49
C GLN A 98 -24.18 2.25 -11.30
N LYS A 99 -23.64 2.21 -10.08
CA LYS A 99 -22.31 2.76 -9.78
C LYS A 99 -21.21 2.04 -10.55
N GLN A 100 -21.27 0.71 -10.61
CA GLN A 100 -20.32 -0.09 -11.37
C GLN A 100 -20.32 0.30 -12.85
N GLU A 101 -21.48 0.48 -13.47
CA GLU A 101 -21.60 0.94 -14.86
C GLU A 101 -21.02 2.34 -15.06
N GLN A 102 -21.20 3.26 -14.11
CA GLN A 102 -20.59 4.59 -14.16
C GLN A 102 -19.06 4.53 -14.09
N PHE A 103 -18.52 3.73 -13.17
CA PHE A 103 -17.07 3.54 -13.06
C PHE A 103 -16.49 2.89 -14.32
N LYS A 104 -17.16 1.89 -14.92
CA LYS A 104 -16.70 1.27 -16.16
C LYS A 104 -16.65 2.22 -17.35
N LYS A 105 -17.38 3.34 -17.34
CA LYS A 105 -17.26 4.38 -18.39
C LYS A 105 -15.95 5.16 -18.32
N VAL A 106 -15.40 5.34 -17.12
CA VAL A 106 -14.16 6.12 -16.88
C VAL A 106 -12.95 5.19 -16.78
N PHE A 107 -13.13 4.03 -16.16
CA PHE A 107 -12.10 3.00 -15.96
C PHE A 107 -12.60 1.65 -16.50
N PRO A 108 -12.56 1.41 -17.82
CA PRO A 108 -13.11 0.20 -18.44
C PRO A 108 -12.42 -1.10 -18.02
N THR A 109 -11.16 -1.02 -17.59
CA THR A 109 -10.37 -2.16 -17.14
C THR A 109 -10.64 -2.54 -15.69
N TYR A 110 -11.38 -1.73 -14.93
CA TYR A 110 -11.63 -1.98 -13.52
C TYR A 110 -12.83 -2.90 -13.35
N ASP A 111 -12.61 -3.95 -12.56
CA ASP A 111 -13.62 -4.91 -12.16
C ASP A 111 -13.87 -4.83 -10.65
N LEU A 112 -15.01 -5.41 -10.26
CA LEU A 112 -15.40 -5.57 -8.86
C LEU A 112 -14.51 -6.65 -8.23
N LEU A 113 -13.53 -6.26 -7.41
CA LEU A 113 -12.61 -7.21 -6.78
C LEU A 113 -13.14 -7.75 -5.44
N GLY A 114 -14.04 -7.02 -4.80
CA GLY A 114 -14.57 -7.38 -3.51
C GLY A 114 -15.16 -6.19 -2.77
N TRP A 115 -15.08 -6.22 -1.45
CA TRP A 115 -15.64 -5.18 -0.60
C TRP A 115 -14.78 -4.87 0.61
N TYR A 116 -15.08 -3.72 1.22
CA TYR A 116 -14.47 -3.32 2.47
C TYR A 116 -15.49 -3.05 3.55
N SER A 117 -15.06 -3.20 4.81
CA SER A 117 -15.80 -2.72 5.97
C SER A 117 -14.87 -2.15 7.03
N THR A 118 -15.43 -1.38 7.95
CA THR A 118 -14.72 -0.88 9.13
C THR A 118 -15.18 -1.59 10.40
N GLY A 119 -14.23 -2.07 11.19
CA GLY A 119 -14.52 -2.75 12.44
C GLY A 119 -13.28 -3.43 13.00
N ASN A 120 -13.34 -3.92 14.24
CA ASN A 120 -12.19 -4.54 14.90
C ASN A 120 -12.07 -6.06 14.66
N LYS A 121 -13.19 -6.73 14.35
CA LYS A 121 -13.26 -8.18 14.16
C LYS A 121 -14.31 -8.53 13.14
N VAL A 122 -14.10 -9.67 12.47
CA VAL A 122 -15.08 -10.26 11.57
C VAL A 122 -16.29 -10.74 12.37
N THR A 123 -17.48 -10.37 11.91
CA THR A 123 -18.79 -10.66 12.52
C THR A 123 -19.62 -11.60 11.64
N LYS A 124 -20.70 -12.19 12.18
CA LYS A 124 -21.62 -13.03 11.40
C LYS A 124 -22.32 -12.24 10.28
N ASP A 125 -22.56 -10.95 10.50
CA ASP A 125 -23.10 -10.04 9.49
C ASP A 125 -22.18 -9.88 8.28
N ASP A 126 -20.85 -9.89 8.50
CA ASP A 126 -19.88 -9.86 7.40
C ASP A 126 -20.03 -11.07 6.49
N LEU A 127 -20.36 -12.23 7.05
CA LEU A 127 -20.57 -13.45 6.28
C LEU A 127 -21.85 -13.33 5.42
N LEU A 128 -22.90 -12.70 5.94
CA LEU A 128 -24.15 -12.46 5.20
C LEU A 128 -23.93 -11.49 4.05
N ILE A 129 -23.18 -10.40 4.29
CA ILE A 129 -22.79 -9.43 3.26
C ILE A 129 -21.90 -10.09 2.21
N HIS A 130 -20.91 -10.88 2.65
CA HIS A 130 -20.01 -11.58 1.74
C HIS A 130 -20.76 -12.57 0.83
N LYS A 131 -21.76 -13.28 1.36
CA LYS A 131 -22.64 -14.16 0.56
C LYS A 131 -23.45 -13.40 -0.49
N GLN A 132 -23.92 -12.20 -0.19
CA GLN A 132 -24.60 -11.34 -1.17
C GLN A 132 -23.64 -10.93 -2.30
N ILE A 133 -22.39 -10.61 -1.98
CA ILE A 133 -21.40 -10.18 -2.99
C ILE A 133 -20.89 -11.36 -3.82
N LEU A 134 -20.89 -12.57 -3.27
CA LEU A 134 -20.58 -13.81 -4.00
C LEU A 134 -21.50 -14.04 -5.21
N GLU A 135 -22.70 -13.46 -5.23
CA GLU A 135 -23.60 -13.51 -6.38
C GLU A 135 -23.10 -12.67 -7.57
N LEU A 136 -22.23 -11.68 -7.32
CA LEU A 136 -21.68 -10.78 -8.34
C LEU A 136 -20.24 -11.09 -8.73
N ASN A 137 -19.46 -11.65 -7.80
CA ASN A 137 -18.07 -12.05 -8.01
C ASN A 137 -17.85 -13.42 -7.35
N GLU A 138 -17.35 -14.39 -8.10
CA GLU A 138 -17.13 -15.77 -7.65
C GLU A 138 -16.08 -15.92 -6.54
N SER A 139 -15.16 -14.94 -6.40
CA SER A 139 -14.09 -14.94 -5.41
C SER A 139 -13.79 -13.52 -4.91
N PRO A 140 -14.72 -12.89 -4.16
CA PRO A 140 -14.54 -11.52 -3.72
C PRO A 140 -13.57 -11.44 -2.54
N LEU A 141 -12.68 -10.45 -2.57
CA LEU A 141 -11.84 -10.12 -1.44
C LEU A 141 -12.63 -9.35 -0.37
N TYR A 142 -12.31 -9.58 0.90
CA TYR A 142 -12.84 -8.79 2.00
C TYR A 142 -11.74 -8.00 2.71
N LEU A 143 -11.77 -6.68 2.60
CA LEU A 143 -10.82 -5.77 3.26
C LEU A 143 -11.46 -5.18 4.52
N MET A 144 -10.80 -5.35 5.68
CA MET A 144 -11.26 -4.77 6.93
C MET A 144 -10.25 -3.73 7.44
N LEU A 145 -10.74 -2.51 7.71
CA LEU A 145 -9.97 -1.47 8.39
C LEU A 145 -10.31 -1.49 9.88
N ASP A 146 -9.30 -1.76 10.72
CA ASP A 146 -9.44 -1.84 12.18
C ASP A 146 -9.46 -0.44 12.82
N THR A 147 -10.68 0.05 13.04
CA THR A 147 -10.93 1.37 13.62
C THR A 147 -10.50 1.48 15.09
N VAL A 148 -10.41 0.37 15.82
CA VAL A 148 -9.97 0.36 17.22
C VAL A 148 -8.46 0.45 17.30
N ALA A 149 -7.74 -0.30 16.46
CA ALA A 149 -6.28 -0.18 16.34
C ALA A 149 -5.86 1.24 15.89
N VAL A 150 -6.61 1.84 14.95
CA VAL A 150 -6.42 3.25 14.55
C VAL A 150 -6.58 4.18 15.75
N ALA A 151 -7.65 4.04 16.53
CA ALA A 151 -7.95 4.93 17.65
C ALA A 151 -6.94 4.83 18.80
N LEU A 152 -6.45 3.61 19.07
CA LEU A 152 -5.54 3.35 20.19
C LEU A 152 -4.05 3.49 19.80
N GLN A 153 -3.74 3.65 18.50
CA GLN A 153 -2.36 3.67 17.97
C GLN A 153 -1.49 2.51 18.50
N THR A 154 -2.12 1.36 18.72
CA THR A 154 -1.50 0.21 19.41
C THR A 154 -0.53 -0.55 18.52
N THR A 155 -0.64 -0.42 17.20
CA THR A 155 0.17 -1.13 16.22
C THR A 155 1.04 -0.17 15.41
N LYS A 156 2.31 -0.53 15.20
CA LYS A 156 3.19 0.16 14.23
C LYS A 156 2.84 -0.20 12.77
N ASP A 157 2.13 -1.30 12.58
CA ASP A 157 1.68 -1.78 11.29
C ASP A 157 0.35 -1.15 10.90
N LEU A 158 0.10 -1.07 9.59
CA LEU A 158 -1.12 -0.54 9.03
C LEU A 158 -2.32 -1.38 9.50
N PRO A 159 -3.39 -0.78 10.05
CA PRO A 159 -4.53 -1.49 10.64
C PRO A 159 -5.51 -1.98 9.56
N ILE A 160 -4.99 -2.69 8.57
CA ILE A 160 -5.75 -3.25 7.45
C ILE A 160 -5.46 -4.74 7.36
N VAL A 161 -6.53 -5.52 7.24
CA VAL A 161 -6.46 -6.96 7.04
C VAL A 161 -7.30 -7.31 5.81
N ILE A 162 -6.72 -8.07 4.88
CA ILE A 162 -7.44 -8.58 3.71
C ILE A 162 -7.70 -10.06 3.94
N TYR A 163 -8.92 -10.50 3.63
CA TYR A 163 -9.38 -11.86 3.75
C TYR A 163 -9.81 -12.41 2.39
N GLU A 164 -9.41 -13.64 2.12
CA GLU A 164 -10.02 -14.51 1.11
C GLU A 164 -11.10 -15.39 1.76
N SER A 165 -12.07 -15.87 0.98
CA SER A 165 -13.06 -16.83 1.45
C SER A 165 -12.70 -18.25 1.01
N GLU A 166 -12.67 -19.19 1.96
CA GLU A 166 -12.50 -20.61 1.69
C GLU A 166 -13.73 -21.39 2.20
N LEU A 167 -14.27 -22.29 1.37
CA LEU A 167 -15.32 -23.21 1.76
C LEU A 167 -14.72 -24.41 2.49
N HIS A 168 -15.13 -24.61 3.76
CA HIS A 168 -14.77 -25.79 4.54
C HIS A 168 -16.02 -26.54 4.96
N ILE A 169 -15.93 -27.87 5.00
CA ILE A 169 -16.99 -28.70 5.57
C ILE A 169 -16.67 -28.89 7.05
N ILE A 170 -17.47 -28.27 7.91
CA ILE A 170 -17.40 -28.46 9.36
C ILE A 170 -18.69 -29.17 9.77
N ASN A 171 -18.57 -30.34 10.39
CA ASN A 171 -19.72 -31.14 10.83
C ASN A 171 -20.74 -31.42 9.69
N ASP A 172 -20.25 -31.83 8.51
CA ASP A 172 -21.04 -32.09 7.29
C ASP A 172 -21.84 -30.90 6.74
N VAL A 173 -21.63 -29.68 7.26
CA VAL A 173 -22.24 -28.45 6.75
C VAL A 173 -21.17 -27.61 6.03
N PRO A 174 -21.36 -27.29 4.72
CA PRO A 174 -20.50 -26.36 4.01
C PRO A 174 -20.57 -24.97 4.64
N THR A 175 -19.45 -24.52 5.21
CA THR A 175 -19.33 -23.24 5.89
C THR A 175 -18.22 -22.42 5.23
N THR A 176 -18.57 -21.21 4.78
CA THR A 176 -17.60 -20.23 4.28
C THR A 176 -16.84 -19.62 5.45
N LEU A 177 -15.52 -19.62 5.38
CA LEU A 177 -14.63 -19.06 6.39
C LEU A 177 -13.67 -18.06 5.76
N PHE A 178 -13.26 -17.07 6.54
CA PHE A 178 -12.29 -16.08 6.10
C PHE A 178 -10.86 -16.53 6.43
N VAL A 179 -9.95 -16.37 5.47
CA VAL A 179 -8.53 -16.65 5.65
C VAL A 179 -7.76 -15.37 5.41
N LYS A 180 -6.89 -15.00 6.34
CA LYS A 180 -6.05 -13.80 6.21
C LYS A 180 -5.09 -13.98 5.04
N SER A 181 -5.02 -12.98 4.16
CA SER A 181 -4.13 -12.98 3.01
C SER A 181 -3.10 -11.86 3.10
N PRO A 182 -1.83 -12.16 2.81
CA PRO A 182 -0.78 -11.14 2.80
C PRO A 182 -1.01 -10.17 1.64
N TYR A 183 -0.69 -8.90 1.86
CA TYR A 183 -0.75 -7.88 0.83
C TYR A 183 0.53 -7.03 0.86
N LYS A 184 0.78 -6.34 -0.25
CA LYS A 184 1.83 -5.34 -0.38
C LYS A 184 1.18 -3.99 -0.67
N ILE A 185 1.80 -2.93 -0.19
CA ILE A 185 1.42 -1.58 -0.62
C ILE A 185 2.15 -1.29 -1.93
N GLN A 186 1.39 -1.15 -3.01
CA GLN A 186 1.91 -0.75 -4.31
C GLN A 186 1.55 0.71 -4.56
N THR A 187 2.48 1.47 -5.14
CA THR A 187 2.24 2.88 -5.46
C THR A 187 2.62 3.16 -6.90
N GLY A 188 1.72 3.78 -7.65
CA GLY A 188 2.10 4.41 -8.90
C GLY A 188 3.03 5.61 -8.65
N GLU A 189 3.78 6.05 -9.66
CA GLU A 189 4.71 7.17 -9.48
C GLU A 189 4.02 8.47 -9.04
N ALA A 190 2.91 8.83 -9.69
CA ALA A 190 2.11 10.00 -9.34
C ALA A 190 1.50 9.87 -7.93
N GLU A 191 0.99 8.68 -7.59
CA GLU A 191 0.42 8.39 -6.27
C GLU A 191 1.48 8.49 -5.17
N ARG A 192 2.68 7.94 -5.40
CA ARG A 192 3.81 8.05 -4.48
C ARG A 192 4.16 9.51 -4.21
N ILE A 193 4.20 10.35 -5.25
CA ILE A 193 4.48 11.79 -5.10
C ILE A 193 3.38 12.45 -4.27
N GLY A 194 2.10 12.19 -4.59
CA GLY A 194 0.96 12.75 -3.87
C GLY A 194 0.92 12.36 -2.40
N VAL A 195 1.05 11.06 -2.09
CA VAL A 195 1.08 10.54 -0.72
C VAL A 195 2.27 11.10 0.06
N ASN A 196 3.46 11.16 -0.55
CA ASN A 196 4.65 11.72 0.08
C ASN A 196 4.49 13.22 0.37
N HIS A 197 3.83 13.95 -0.53
CA HIS A 197 3.51 15.36 -0.29
C HIS A 197 2.56 15.48 0.90
N ILE A 198 1.41 14.80 0.88
CA ILE A 198 0.40 14.83 1.97
C ILE A 198 1.01 14.45 3.32
N ALA A 199 1.84 13.41 3.36
CA ALA A 199 2.50 12.96 4.59
C ALA A 199 3.53 13.97 5.15
N LYS A 200 4.05 14.87 4.30
CA LYS A 200 5.06 15.88 4.65
C LYS A 200 4.49 17.28 4.83
N VAL A 201 3.23 17.54 4.47
CA VAL A 201 2.59 18.85 4.67
C VAL A 201 2.61 19.16 6.17
N THR A 202 3.62 19.92 6.56
CA THR A 202 3.73 20.57 7.85
C THR A 202 3.01 21.92 7.69
N PRO A 203 2.21 22.40 8.65
CA PRO A 203 1.40 23.61 8.51
C PRO A 203 2.17 24.94 8.31
N GLY A 204 3.48 24.91 8.03
CA GLY A 204 4.27 26.06 7.62
C GLY A 204 4.62 25.98 6.14
N GLY A 205 3.94 26.77 5.30
CA GLY A 205 4.03 26.75 3.83
C GLY A 205 5.36 27.20 3.20
N SER A 206 6.49 26.69 3.65
CA SER A 206 7.71 26.72 2.85
C SER A 206 7.77 25.46 2.00
N GLU A 207 7.58 25.61 0.68
CA GLU A 207 7.99 24.58 -0.28
C GLU A 207 9.49 24.34 -0.09
N GLY A 208 9.84 23.29 0.64
CA GLY A 208 11.23 22.84 0.72
C GLY A 208 11.72 22.50 -0.68
N SER A 209 13.00 22.77 -0.97
CA SER A 209 13.62 22.37 -2.24
C SER A 209 13.27 20.91 -2.59
N GLY A 210 12.94 20.61 -3.85
CA GLY A 210 12.68 19.24 -4.29
C GLY A 210 13.79 18.26 -3.83
N LEU A 211 15.05 18.70 -3.85
CA LEU A 211 16.19 17.94 -3.35
C LEU A 211 16.07 17.57 -1.86
N SER A 212 15.66 18.50 -0.99
CA SER A 212 15.52 18.21 0.44
C SER A 212 14.44 17.17 0.69
N THR A 213 13.34 17.22 -0.07
CA THR A 213 12.27 16.22 0.04
C THR A 213 12.73 14.82 -0.41
N HIS A 214 13.55 14.73 -1.47
CA HIS A 214 14.15 13.49 -1.94
C HIS A 214 15.15 12.92 -0.91
N LEU A 215 16.09 13.75 -0.43
CA LEU A 215 17.09 13.33 0.57
C LEU A 215 16.43 12.88 1.88
N TYR A 216 15.38 13.56 2.32
CA TYR A 216 14.63 13.15 3.51
C TYR A 216 13.97 11.78 3.32
N SER A 217 13.42 11.51 2.14
CA SER A 217 12.85 10.20 1.81
C SER A 217 13.90 9.09 1.86
N MET A 218 15.07 9.33 1.28
CA MET A 218 16.19 8.38 1.32
C MET A 218 16.68 8.16 2.75
N HIS A 219 16.83 9.22 3.53
CA HIS A 219 17.22 9.15 4.93
C HIS A 219 16.25 8.29 5.74
N ASN A 220 14.94 8.49 5.57
CA ASN A 220 13.93 7.71 6.30
C ASN A 220 13.96 6.23 5.91
N ALA A 221 14.14 5.91 4.63
CA ALA A 221 14.31 4.53 4.17
C ALA A 221 15.55 3.86 4.78
N ILE A 222 16.69 4.56 4.80
CA ILE A 222 17.94 4.07 5.41
C ILE A 222 17.77 3.91 6.92
N SER A 223 17.14 4.87 7.60
CA SER A 223 16.85 4.82 9.03
C SER A 223 15.96 3.62 9.37
N MET A 224 14.90 3.37 8.59
CA MET A 224 14.01 2.23 8.77
C MET A 224 14.76 0.90 8.58
N LEU A 225 15.63 0.80 7.56
CA LEU A 225 16.48 -0.36 7.35
C LEU A 225 17.43 -0.58 8.54
N ASN A 226 18.08 0.48 9.03
CA ASN A 226 18.99 0.42 10.17
C ASN A 226 18.27 -0.07 11.44
N ILE A 227 17.05 0.40 11.70
CA ILE A 227 16.23 -0.09 12.82
C ILE A 227 15.97 -1.60 12.69
N ARG A 228 15.62 -2.08 11.49
CA ARG A 228 15.37 -3.52 11.24
C ARG A 228 16.64 -4.36 11.39
N VAL A 229 17.77 -3.90 10.86
CA VAL A 229 19.07 -4.58 10.99
C VAL A 229 19.52 -4.62 12.45
N ASN A 230 19.32 -3.54 13.21
CA ASN A 230 19.61 -3.53 14.65
C ASN A 230 18.73 -4.50 15.42
N LEU A 231 17.44 -4.61 15.09
CA LEU A 231 16.54 -5.59 15.69
C LEU A 231 17.01 -7.02 15.46
N LEU A 232 17.40 -7.36 14.22
CA LEU A 232 17.97 -8.68 13.90
C LEU A 232 19.28 -8.94 14.68
N SER A 233 20.16 -7.94 14.78
CA SER A 233 21.40 -8.05 15.55
C SER A 233 21.15 -8.26 17.05
N GLN A 234 20.19 -7.53 17.63
CA GLN A 234 19.78 -7.71 19.03
C GLN A 234 19.17 -9.09 19.26
N TYR A 235 18.31 -9.56 18.34
CA TYR A 235 17.75 -10.91 18.39
C TYR A 235 18.84 -12.00 18.39
N LEU A 236 19.81 -11.91 17.47
CA LEU A 236 20.93 -12.86 17.42
C LEU A 236 21.78 -12.85 18.70
N LYS A 237 22.02 -11.68 19.30
CA LYS A 237 22.71 -11.57 20.60
C LYS A 237 21.91 -12.23 21.71
N ALA A 238 20.59 -12.00 21.77
CA ALA A 238 19.72 -12.59 22.79
C ALA A 238 19.63 -14.13 22.68
N VAL A 239 19.63 -14.67 21.45
CA VAL A 239 19.70 -16.12 21.20
C VAL A 239 21.05 -16.68 21.65
N LYS A 240 22.17 -16.00 21.37
CA LYS A 240 23.50 -16.40 21.83
C LYS A 240 23.61 -16.41 23.36
N GLU A 241 23.00 -15.44 24.03
CA GLU A 241 22.93 -15.35 25.49
C GLU A 241 21.90 -16.31 26.13
N LYS A 242 21.23 -17.15 25.32
CA LYS A 242 20.18 -18.10 25.75
C LYS A 242 18.97 -17.44 26.44
N LYS A 243 18.70 -16.15 26.16
CA LYS A 243 17.52 -15.43 26.67
C LYS A 243 16.24 -15.73 25.89
N VAL A 244 16.39 -16.14 24.63
CA VAL A 244 15.29 -16.43 23.69
C VAL A 244 15.49 -17.86 23.15
N PRO A 245 14.41 -18.65 22.95
CA PRO A 245 14.52 -20.00 22.41
C PRO A 245 15.15 -20.02 21.01
N TYR A 246 15.88 -21.11 20.74
CA TYR A 246 16.60 -21.30 19.49
C TYR A 246 15.64 -21.75 18.37
N GLU A 247 15.17 -20.81 17.55
CA GLU A 247 14.34 -21.12 16.40
C GLU A 247 15.17 -21.29 15.12
N HIS A 248 15.32 -22.54 14.68
CA HIS A 248 16.12 -22.90 13.50
C HIS A 248 15.61 -22.24 12.21
N GLY A 249 14.29 -22.00 12.07
CA GLY A 249 13.70 -21.41 10.87
C GLY A 249 14.15 -19.97 10.64
N ILE A 250 14.02 -19.13 11.67
CA ILE A 250 14.43 -17.71 11.63
C ILE A 250 15.94 -17.60 11.42
N LEU A 251 16.73 -18.40 12.13
CA LEU A 251 18.19 -18.38 11.99
C LEU A 251 18.66 -18.76 10.57
N ARG A 252 17.99 -19.73 9.94
CA ARG A 252 18.27 -20.10 8.55
C ARG A 252 17.93 -18.97 7.59
N GLN A 253 16.81 -18.27 7.79
CA GLN A 253 16.44 -17.11 6.97
C GLN A 253 17.44 -15.97 7.14
N VAL A 254 17.87 -15.67 8.36
CA VAL A 254 18.89 -14.64 8.64
C VAL A 254 20.24 -15.01 8.02
N ALA A 255 20.67 -16.28 8.13
CA ALA A 255 21.88 -16.75 7.47
C ALA A 255 21.78 -16.64 5.93
N SER A 256 20.63 -16.99 5.36
CA SER A 256 20.38 -16.82 3.92
C SER A 256 20.49 -15.36 3.50
N LEU A 257 19.94 -14.43 4.28
CA LEU A 257 20.03 -12.99 4.04
C LEU A 257 21.49 -12.51 4.05
N CYS A 258 22.28 -12.93 5.04
CA CYS A 258 23.69 -12.57 5.12
C CYS A 258 24.50 -13.12 3.94
N ASN A 259 24.22 -14.36 3.52
CA ASN A 259 24.92 -15.00 2.40
C ASN A 259 24.52 -14.43 1.03
N GLN A 260 23.39 -13.71 0.95
CA GLN A 260 22.94 -13.04 -0.27
C GLN A 260 23.64 -11.69 -0.49
N LEU A 261 24.39 -11.19 0.50
CA LEU A 261 25.15 -9.96 0.38
C LEU A 261 26.58 -10.25 -0.10
N PRO A 262 27.11 -9.52 -1.09
CA PRO A 262 26.48 -8.44 -1.87
C PRO A 262 25.55 -8.95 -2.99
N THR A 263 24.34 -8.39 -3.06
CA THR A 263 23.25 -8.87 -3.96
C THR A 263 23.59 -8.79 -5.44
N ILE A 264 24.38 -7.79 -5.85
CA ILE A 264 24.75 -7.55 -7.25
C ILE A 264 26.21 -7.09 -7.29
N SER A 265 27.09 -7.91 -7.86
CA SER A 265 28.52 -7.61 -8.06
C SER A 265 29.03 -8.09 -9.42
N THR A 266 28.12 -8.31 -10.37
CA THR A 266 28.47 -8.76 -11.71
C THR A 266 29.11 -7.64 -12.53
N GLN A 267 30.03 -8.00 -13.42
CA GLN A 267 30.72 -7.03 -14.27
C GLN A 267 29.77 -6.37 -15.29
N GLU A 268 28.74 -7.08 -15.73
CA GLU A 268 27.67 -6.55 -16.59
C GLU A 268 26.91 -5.41 -15.92
N PHE A 269 26.55 -5.57 -14.64
CA PHE A 269 25.88 -4.52 -13.87
C PHE A 269 26.76 -3.28 -13.73
N ASN A 270 28.05 -3.45 -13.44
CA ASN A 270 28.98 -2.31 -13.33
C ASN A 270 29.08 -1.54 -14.65
N ASN A 271 29.14 -2.24 -15.79
CA ASN A 271 29.16 -1.60 -17.10
C ASN A 271 27.87 -0.82 -17.38
N GLN A 272 26.70 -1.42 -17.09
CA GLN A 272 25.41 -0.74 -17.24
C GLN A 272 25.28 0.47 -16.31
N PHE A 273 25.68 0.33 -15.05
CA PHE A 273 25.67 1.41 -14.07
C PHE A 273 26.57 2.58 -14.50
N LEU A 274 27.78 2.30 -14.99
CA LEU A 274 28.69 3.33 -15.49
C LEU A 274 28.14 4.00 -16.75
N GLN A 275 27.47 3.26 -17.62
CA GLN A 275 26.81 3.82 -18.80
C GLN A 275 25.70 4.80 -18.40
N GLU A 276 24.76 4.38 -17.55
CA GLU A 276 23.71 5.27 -17.05
C GLU A 276 24.27 6.49 -16.33
N TYR A 277 25.30 6.31 -15.50
CA TYR A 277 25.97 7.40 -14.80
C TYR A 277 26.55 8.44 -15.77
N ASN A 278 27.27 7.99 -16.80
CA ASN A 278 27.85 8.86 -17.81
C ASN A 278 26.77 9.57 -18.63
N ASP A 279 25.68 8.89 -18.98
CA ASP A 279 24.57 9.47 -19.74
C ASP A 279 23.88 10.58 -18.94
N VAL A 280 23.59 10.34 -17.65
CA VAL A 280 23.00 11.36 -16.76
C VAL A 280 23.95 12.56 -16.59
N LEU A 281 25.25 12.33 -16.45
CA LEU A 281 26.24 13.40 -16.33
C LEU A 281 26.29 14.26 -17.60
N LEU A 282 26.29 13.63 -18.77
CA LEU A 282 26.31 14.32 -20.06
C LEU A 282 25.04 15.17 -20.25
N VAL A 283 23.86 14.62 -19.97
CA VAL A 283 22.58 15.35 -20.05
C VAL A 283 22.57 16.53 -19.09
N THR A 284 23.04 16.33 -17.86
CA THR A 284 23.11 17.41 -16.85
C THR A 284 24.06 18.52 -17.30
N TYR A 285 25.20 18.17 -17.89
CA TYR A 285 26.16 19.14 -18.41
C TYR A 285 25.59 19.96 -19.58
N LEU A 286 24.94 19.30 -20.55
CA LEU A 286 24.27 19.98 -21.67
C LEU A 286 23.12 20.88 -21.20
N ALA A 287 22.37 20.48 -20.18
CA ALA A 287 21.35 21.31 -19.56
C ALA A 287 21.95 22.55 -18.88
N SER A 288 23.11 22.41 -18.22
CA SER A 288 23.84 23.55 -17.64
C SER A 288 24.28 24.54 -18.70
N ILE A 289 24.87 24.07 -19.81
CA ILE A 289 25.27 24.94 -20.93
C ILE A 289 24.06 25.69 -21.49
N THR A 290 22.92 25.00 -21.64
CA THR A 290 21.67 25.61 -22.11
C THR A 290 21.22 26.72 -21.16
N ARG A 291 21.24 26.46 -19.84
CA ARG A 291 20.93 27.46 -18.81
C ARG A 291 21.89 28.65 -18.87
N ASP A 292 23.19 28.41 -19.00
CA ASP A 292 24.19 29.48 -19.09
C ASP A 292 23.99 30.33 -20.35
N SER A 293 23.66 29.71 -21.48
CA SER A 293 23.31 30.43 -22.72
C SER A 293 22.06 31.29 -22.55
N THR A 294 21.04 30.82 -21.82
CA THR A 294 19.85 31.64 -21.52
C THR A 294 20.19 32.83 -20.61
N LEU A 295 21.04 32.63 -19.60
CA LEU A 295 21.49 33.71 -18.71
C LEU A 295 22.33 34.75 -19.44
N ILE A 296 23.19 34.32 -20.38
CA ILE A 296 23.98 35.21 -21.23
C ILE A 296 23.07 36.03 -22.13
N ASN A 297 22.07 35.42 -22.78
CA ASN A 297 21.10 36.14 -23.60
C ASN A 297 20.34 37.18 -22.77
N ASP A 298 19.82 36.81 -21.60
CA ASP A 298 19.15 37.75 -20.68
C ASP A 298 20.06 38.91 -20.26
N ALA A 299 21.35 38.65 -20.05
CA ALA A 299 22.33 39.67 -19.69
C ALA A 299 22.63 40.62 -20.87
N ILE A 300 22.75 40.07 -22.09
CA ILE A 300 22.92 40.84 -23.32
C ILE A 300 21.69 41.73 -23.56
N ASP A 301 20.48 41.20 -23.42
CA ASP A 301 19.24 41.96 -23.60
C ASP A 301 19.16 43.13 -22.62
N LYS A 302 19.46 42.90 -21.34
CA LYS A 302 19.53 43.96 -20.31
C LYS A 302 20.62 45.00 -20.64
N TYR A 303 21.77 44.56 -21.13
CA TYR A 303 22.86 45.45 -21.52
C TYR A 303 22.48 46.33 -22.72
N LEU A 304 21.88 45.75 -23.76
CA LEU A 304 21.41 46.49 -24.94
C LEU A 304 20.39 47.56 -24.53
N ILE A 305 19.40 47.22 -23.71
CA ILE A 305 18.38 48.18 -23.25
C ILE A 305 18.99 49.36 -22.46
N THR A 306 20.01 49.09 -21.63
CA THR A 306 20.62 50.11 -20.75
C THR A 306 21.66 50.97 -21.46
N HIS A 307 22.54 50.38 -22.29
CA HIS A 307 23.64 51.08 -22.93
C HIS A 307 23.30 51.66 -24.30
N GLU A 308 22.41 51.05 -25.08
CA GLU A 308 22.10 51.53 -26.44
C GLU A 308 21.33 52.88 -26.42
N LYS A 309 20.55 53.15 -25.37
CA LYS A 309 19.92 54.47 -25.14
C LYS A 309 20.90 55.56 -24.68
N GLN A 310 22.00 55.21 -24.01
CA GLN A 310 23.01 56.19 -23.58
C GLN A 310 23.87 56.69 -24.75
N THR A 311 24.19 55.82 -25.71
CA THR A 311 24.98 56.19 -26.90
C THR A 311 24.24 57.21 -27.77
N LYS A 312 22.90 57.09 -27.91
CA LYS A 312 22.09 58.09 -28.64
C LYS A 312 21.98 59.44 -27.92
N ARG A 313 22.04 59.48 -26.58
CA ARG A 313 22.01 60.74 -25.81
C ARG A 313 23.34 61.51 -25.83
N ARG A 314 24.49 60.82 -25.94
CA ARG A 314 25.81 61.46 -26.07
C ARG A 314 26.08 62.05 -27.45
N PHE A 315 25.35 61.64 -28.48
CA PHE A 315 25.51 62.16 -29.85
C PHE A 315 24.68 63.43 -30.13
N PHE A 316 23.81 63.82 -29.21
CA PHE A 316 22.91 64.98 -29.31
C PHE A 316 23.23 66.10 -28.31
N MET A 317 24.44 66.10 -27.74
CA MET A 317 25.00 67.21 -26.95
C MET A 317 26.20 67.81 -27.65
#